data_AF-A0A090L684-F1
#
_entry.id   AF-A0A090L684-F1
#
_cell.length_a   1.000
_cell.length_b   1.000
_cell.length_c   1.000
_cell.angle_alpha   90.00
_cell.angle_beta   90.00
_cell.angle_gamma   90.00
#
_symmetry.space_group_name_H-M   'P 1'
#
loop_
_entity.id
_entity.type
_entity.pdbx_description
1 polymer ?
#
loop_
_entity_poly.entity_id
_entity_poly.type
_entity_poly.pdbx_seq_one_letter_code
_entity_poly.pdbx_strand_id
1 'polypeptide(L)'
;MATNNWIFNEEDMNNTPSQKKGWSSAAEKKKRVDAIDVIRKVGIQLNISLHGTLYTASVYLQRFYMFHSFDEYNYMVTALGCLFLAGKVEETPKKIKDIISAAREIYSNALPYNGVSIESVIEFERILLRTMKFDLTVEAPYDPLLEYCKLLKIPKKQQNSVAQTGWGFLNDCTYTHLPLLWEAEIIAIGAIHLSLQMNNIENVDYEGRTNDEPWWSKVVGNFTLRSLEGICHKFLDHYSEQSDKNKVDV
;
A
#
# COMPACT_ATOMS: atom_id res chain seq x y z
N MET A 1 11.12 -21.04 -8.42
CA MET A 1 11.97 -19.84 -8.50
C MET A 1 12.17 -19.36 -7.08
N ALA A 2 13.38 -18.95 -6.68
CA ALA A 2 13.55 -18.32 -5.37
C ALA A 2 12.77 -17.00 -5.40
N THR A 3 11.69 -16.90 -4.63
CA THR A 3 10.97 -15.65 -4.42
C THR A 3 11.90 -14.71 -3.64
N ASN A 4 12.06 -13.47 -4.09
CA ASN A 4 12.81 -12.51 -3.27
C ASN A 4 11.96 -12.23 -2.02
N ASN A 5 12.57 -12.24 -0.84
CA ASN A 5 11.86 -11.79 0.35
C ASN A 5 11.75 -10.26 0.31
N TRP A 6 10.53 -9.76 0.12
CA TRP A 6 10.19 -8.33 0.10
C TRP A 6 9.61 -7.83 1.42
N ILE A 7 9.64 -8.66 2.47
CA ILE A 7 9.29 -8.28 3.83
C ILE A 7 10.56 -7.87 4.57
N PHE A 8 10.54 -6.65 5.07
CA PHE A 8 11.62 -5.97 5.78
C PHE A 8 11.30 -5.90 7.27
N ASN A 9 12.33 -5.74 8.10
CA ASN A 9 12.12 -5.48 9.52
C ASN A 9 12.17 -3.96 9.82
N GLU A 10 11.82 -3.57 11.04
CA GLU A 10 11.84 -2.15 11.45
C GLU A 10 13.26 -1.55 11.43
N GLU A 11 14.33 -2.34 11.60
CA GLU A 11 15.71 -1.85 11.48
C GLU A 11 16.03 -1.46 10.03
N ASP A 12 15.61 -2.26 9.06
CA ASP A 12 15.75 -1.97 7.63
C ASP A 12 15.00 -0.67 7.27
N MET A 13 13.78 -0.48 7.80
CA MET A 13 12.99 0.73 7.59
C MET A 13 13.61 1.98 8.23
N ASN A 14 14.46 1.82 9.23
CA ASN A 14 15.23 2.88 9.88
C ASN A 14 16.66 3.01 9.33
N ASN A 15 16.96 2.34 8.21
CA ASN A 15 18.28 2.38 7.58
C ASN A 15 18.19 2.41 6.04
N THR A 16 17.18 3.10 5.53
CA THR A 16 16.94 3.27 4.09
C THR A 16 18.07 4.05 3.42
N PRO A 17 18.26 3.93 2.10
CA PRO A 17 19.22 4.74 1.36
C PRO A 17 19.01 6.25 1.53
N SER A 18 17.77 6.72 1.69
CA SER A 18 17.48 8.13 1.97
C SER A 18 17.97 8.54 3.36
N GLN A 19 17.73 7.73 4.39
CA GLN A 19 18.21 8.02 5.75
C GLN A 19 19.73 8.00 5.85
N LYS A 20 20.39 7.06 5.14
CA LYS A 20 21.86 7.03 5.02
C LYS A 20 22.44 8.31 4.40
N LYS A 21 21.66 9.02 3.59
CA LYS A 21 22.02 10.32 3.01
C LYS A 21 21.61 11.53 3.87
N GLY A 22 21.06 11.30 5.06
CA GLY A 22 20.76 12.33 6.04
C GLY A 22 19.30 12.78 6.07
N TRP A 23 18.38 12.11 5.37
CA TRP A 23 16.96 12.36 5.52
C TRP A 23 16.47 11.94 6.91
N SER A 24 15.64 12.75 7.54
CA SER A 24 14.92 12.32 8.74
C SER A 24 13.82 11.31 8.37
N SER A 25 13.52 10.38 9.28
CA SER A 25 12.45 9.40 9.08
C SER A 25 11.09 10.07 8.76
N ALA A 26 10.77 11.18 9.43
CA ALA A 26 9.56 11.95 9.15
C ALA A 26 9.55 12.59 7.75
N ALA A 27 10.68 13.14 7.29
CA ALA A 27 10.77 13.73 5.96
C ALA A 27 10.63 12.68 4.85
N GLU A 28 11.26 11.52 5.03
CA GLU A 28 11.14 10.39 4.09
C GLU A 28 9.70 9.84 4.07
N LYS A 29 9.09 9.61 5.25
CA LYS A 29 7.70 9.15 5.36
C LYS A 29 6.75 10.11 4.62
N LYS A 30 6.88 11.42 4.85
CA LYS A 30 6.09 12.43 4.13
C LYS A 30 6.29 12.34 2.62
N LYS A 31 7.53 12.16 2.16
CA LYS A 31 7.84 12.06 0.73
C LYS A 31 7.26 10.80 0.08
N ARG A 32 7.27 9.66 0.79
CA ARG A 32 6.59 8.42 0.36
C ARG A 32 5.09 8.66 0.22
N VAL A 33 4.45 9.28 1.21
CA VAL A 33 3.02 9.65 1.16
C VAL A 33 2.72 10.53 -0.06
N ASP A 34 3.52 11.56 -0.31
CA ASP A 34 3.35 12.45 -1.46
C ASP A 34 3.48 11.68 -2.79
N ALA A 35 4.36 10.68 -2.86
CA ALA A 35 4.55 9.86 -4.06
C ALA A 35 3.41 8.86 -4.30
N ILE A 36 2.89 8.25 -3.23
CA ILE A 36 1.69 7.41 -3.30
C ILE A 36 0.46 8.23 -3.71
N ASP A 37 0.36 9.48 -3.25
CA ASP A 37 -0.70 10.40 -3.67
C ASP A 37 -0.67 10.70 -5.18
N VAL A 38 0.53 10.83 -5.78
CA VAL A 38 0.68 10.93 -7.24
C VAL A 38 0.11 9.70 -7.95
N ILE A 39 0.46 8.48 -7.49
CA ILE A 39 -0.06 7.24 -8.06
C ILE A 39 -1.59 7.22 -8.00
N ARG A 40 -2.16 7.55 -6.83
CA ARG A 40 -3.61 7.48 -6.60
C ARG A 40 -4.35 8.53 -7.42
N LYS A 41 -3.93 9.80 -7.41
CA LYS A 41 -4.61 10.88 -8.14
C LYS A 41 -4.56 10.67 -9.65
N VAL A 42 -3.39 10.33 -10.19
CA VAL A 42 -3.24 10.04 -11.63
C VAL A 42 -4.01 8.77 -12.02
N GLY A 43 -3.96 7.74 -11.17
CA GLY A 43 -4.73 6.51 -11.37
C GLY A 43 -6.23 6.73 -11.45
N ILE A 44 -6.78 7.51 -10.52
CA ILE A 44 -8.21 7.87 -10.49
C ILE A 44 -8.58 8.68 -11.74
N GLN A 45 -7.76 9.67 -12.12
CA GLN A 45 -7.99 10.46 -13.35
C GLN A 45 -8.05 9.59 -14.61
N LEU A 46 -7.32 8.47 -14.62
CA LEU A 46 -7.31 7.50 -15.72
C LEU A 46 -8.37 6.39 -15.61
N ASN A 47 -9.27 6.48 -14.62
CA ASN A 47 -10.26 5.45 -14.29
C ASN A 47 -9.64 4.07 -14.02
N ILE A 48 -8.48 4.03 -13.36
CA ILE A 48 -7.85 2.79 -12.89
C ILE A 48 -8.47 2.41 -11.54
N SER A 49 -8.80 1.13 -11.38
CA SER A 49 -9.34 0.60 -10.13
C SER A 49 -8.33 0.67 -8.98
N LEU A 50 -8.82 0.95 -7.77
CA LEU A 50 -7.97 1.09 -6.57
C LEU A 50 -7.32 -0.23 -6.10
N HIS A 51 -7.96 -1.38 -6.34
CA HIS A 51 -7.68 -2.64 -5.62
C HIS A 51 -6.82 -3.67 -6.37
N GLY A 52 -6.00 -3.21 -7.32
CA GLY A 52 -5.03 -4.05 -8.04
C GLY A 52 -3.88 -3.19 -8.51
N THR A 53 -4.02 -2.55 -9.67
CA THR A 53 -3.00 -1.69 -10.29
C THR A 53 -2.44 -0.62 -9.37
N LEU A 54 -3.29 0.09 -8.62
CA LEU A 54 -2.83 1.16 -7.73
C LEU A 54 -2.15 0.63 -6.48
N TYR A 55 -2.58 -0.53 -5.98
CA TYR A 55 -1.89 -1.22 -4.89
C TYR A 55 -0.52 -1.71 -5.35
N THR A 56 -0.44 -2.42 -6.48
CA THR A 56 0.80 -2.93 -7.06
C THR A 56 1.79 -1.80 -7.37
N ALA A 57 1.32 -0.71 -7.98
CA ALA A 57 2.16 0.47 -8.23
C ALA A 57 2.71 1.08 -6.92
N SER A 58 1.86 1.15 -5.88
CA SER A 58 2.25 1.65 -4.56
C SER A 58 3.32 0.76 -3.92
N VAL A 59 3.16 -0.56 -3.98
CA VAL A 59 4.15 -1.52 -3.46
C VAL A 59 5.47 -1.44 -4.22
N TYR A 60 5.44 -1.31 -5.55
CA TYR A 60 6.65 -1.08 -6.35
C TYR A 60 7.40 0.18 -5.91
N LEU A 61 6.69 1.29 -5.68
CA LEU A 61 7.30 2.52 -5.23
C LEU A 61 7.94 2.35 -3.84
N GLN A 62 7.22 1.72 -2.91
CA GLN A 62 7.71 1.48 -1.56
C GLN A 62 8.97 0.61 -1.58
N ARG A 63 8.95 -0.51 -2.33
CA ARG A 63 10.09 -1.41 -2.53
C ARG A 63 11.25 -0.71 -3.21
N PHE A 64 11.01 0.11 -4.23
CA PHE A 64 12.06 0.83 -4.96
C PHE A 64 12.90 1.71 -4.02
N TYR A 65 12.25 2.47 -3.14
CA TYR A 65 12.93 3.34 -2.18
C TYR A 65 13.54 2.60 -0.97
N MET A 66 13.46 1.26 -0.93
CA MET A 66 14.32 0.46 -0.04
C MET A 66 15.74 0.27 -0.61
N PHE A 67 15.93 0.51 -1.91
CA PHE A 67 17.22 0.32 -2.60
C PHE A 67 17.80 1.62 -3.16
N HIS A 68 16.98 2.65 -3.31
CA HIS A 68 17.38 3.94 -3.87
C HIS A 68 16.95 5.11 -2.99
N SER A 69 17.61 6.26 -3.12
CA SER A 69 17.28 7.47 -2.36
C SER A 69 16.37 8.43 -3.13
N PHE A 70 15.57 9.21 -2.40
CA PHE A 70 14.81 10.34 -2.95
C PHE A 70 15.71 11.45 -3.54
N ASP A 71 16.99 11.51 -3.17
CA ASP A 71 17.95 12.43 -3.78
C ASP A 71 18.40 11.99 -5.19
N GLU A 72 18.34 10.68 -5.46
CA GLU A 72 18.78 10.09 -6.73
C GLU A 72 17.66 10.01 -7.74
N TYR A 73 16.45 9.66 -7.28
CA TYR A 73 15.31 9.39 -8.14
C TYR A 73 14.12 10.27 -7.77
N ASN A 74 13.72 11.11 -8.74
CA ASN A 74 12.56 11.98 -8.61
C ASN A 74 11.28 11.15 -8.35
N TYR A 75 10.58 11.49 -7.28
CA TYR A 75 9.40 10.76 -6.83
C TYR A 75 8.23 10.78 -7.83
N MET A 76 8.08 11.84 -8.63
CA MET A 76 7.03 11.90 -9.65
C MET A 76 7.35 10.99 -10.83
N VAL A 77 8.58 11.00 -11.34
CA VAL A 77 8.99 10.05 -12.40
C VAL A 77 8.84 8.61 -11.91
N THR A 78 9.26 8.36 -10.68
CA THR A 78 9.15 7.05 -10.02
C THR A 78 7.69 6.61 -9.91
N ALA A 79 6.81 7.46 -9.39
CA ALA A 79 5.37 7.17 -9.25
C ALA A 79 4.70 6.85 -10.59
N LEU A 80 4.92 7.68 -11.62
CA LEU A 80 4.33 7.46 -12.95
C LEU A 80 4.89 6.20 -13.63
N GLY A 81 6.17 5.91 -13.43
CA GLY A 81 6.78 4.69 -13.93
C GLY A 81 6.31 3.42 -13.22
N CYS A 82 6.12 3.47 -11.90
CA CYS A 82 5.51 2.38 -11.14
C CYS A 82 4.07 2.12 -11.62
N LEU A 83 3.28 3.19 -11.82
CA LEU A 83 1.92 3.08 -12.34
C LEU A 83 1.88 2.50 -13.76
N PHE A 84 2.81 2.92 -14.62
CA PHE A 84 2.91 2.41 -15.99
C PHE A 84 3.25 0.91 -16.01
N LEU A 85 4.24 0.48 -15.22
CA LEU A 85 4.62 -0.93 -15.15
C LEU A 85 3.51 -1.78 -14.52
N ALA A 86 2.94 -1.35 -13.39
CA ALA A 86 1.85 -2.06 -12.72
C ALA A 86 0.64 -2.22 -13.65
N GLY A 87 0.32 -1.21 -14.46
CA GLY A 87 -0.76 -1.32 -15.46
C GLY A 87 -0.54 -2.45 -16.45
N LYS A 88 0.71 -2.73 -16.84
CA LYS A 88 1.03 -3.85 -17.72
C LYS A 88 0.97 -5.20 -17.00
N VAL A 89 1.45 -5.26 -15.76
CA VAL A 89 1.48 -6.49 -14.96
C VAL A 89 0.07 -6.93 -14.56
N GLU A 90 -0.80 -5.97 -14.22
CA GLU A 90 -2.18 -6.22 -13.80
C GLU A 90 -3.17 -6.28 -14.98
N GLU A 91 -2.68 -6.35 -16.23
CA GLU A 91 -3.52 -6.42 -17.44
C GLU A 91 -4.52 -5.25 -17.60
N THR A 92 -4.17 -4.07 -17.05
CA THR A 92 -4.89 -2.81 -17.21
C THR A 92 -4.01 -1.70 -17.82
N PRO A 93 -3.35 -1.93 -18.98
CA PRO A 93 -2.33 -1.03 -19.48
C PRO A 93 -2.91 0.33 -19.87
N LYS A 94 -2.17 1.40 -19.57
CA LYS A 94 -2.44 2.77 -20.06
C LYS A 94 -1.27 3.25 -20.90
N LYS A 95 -1.55 4.08 -21.90
CA LYS A 95 -0.47 4.67 -22.72
C LYS A 95 0.31 5.65 -21.86
N ILE A 96 1.64 5.66 -21.98
CA ILE A 96 2.52 6.60 -21.25
C ILE A 96 2.08 8.05 -21.48
N LYS A 97 1.66 8.39 -22.72
CA LYS A 97 1.16 9.73 -23.07
C LYS A 97 -0.08 10.12 -22.27
N ASP A 98 -0.98 9.18 -21.98
CA ASP A 98 -2.20 9.44 -21.22
C ASP A 98 -1.85 9.62 -19.74
N ILE A 99 -0.92 8.81 -19.21
CA ILE A 99 -0.40 8.93 -17.84
C ILE A 99 0.24 10.31 -17.61
N ILE A 100 1.11 10.73 -18.52
CA ILE A 100 1.79 12.03 -18.41
C ILE A 100 0.79 13.18 -18.59
N SER A 101 -0.19 13.05 -19.49
CA SER A 101 -1.23 14.07 -19.68
C SER A 101 -2.10 14.22 -18.43
N ALA A 102 -2.56 13.12 -17.84
CA ALA A 102 -3.31 13.13 -16.59
C ALA A 102 -2.50 13.76 -15.44
N ALA A 103 -1.22 13.41 -15.33
CA ALA A 103 -0.33 14.07 -14.36
C ALA A 103 -0.24 15.59 -14.61
N ARG A 104 -0.10 16.03 -15.87
CA ARG A 104 -0.05 17.45 -16.27
C ARG A 104 -1.29 18.23 -15.89
N GLU A 105 -2.46 17.63 -16.00
CA GLU A 105 -3.71 18.25 -15.59
C GLU A 105 -3.76 18.48 -14.07
N ILE A 106 -3.29 17.50 -13.28
CA ILE A 106 -3.34 17.56 -11.81
C ILE A 106 -2.23 18.46 -11.23
N TYR A 107 -1.01 18.36 -11.77
CA TYR A 107 0.20 19.00 -11.24
C TYR A 107 0.74 20.10 -12.16
N SER A 108 -0.14 20.77 -12.90
CA SER A 108 0.15 21.76 -13.96
C SER A 108 1.25 22.77 -13.60
N ASN A 109 1.26 23.29 -12.38
CA ASN A 109 2.24 24.27 -11.90
C ASN A 109 3.58 23.66 -11.41
N ALA A 110 3.61 22.36 -11.09
CA ALA A 110 4.75 21.68 -10.49
C ALA A 110 5.51 20.76 -11.48
N LEU A 111 4.85 20.27 -12.52
CA LEU A 111 5.43 19.30 -13.45
C LEU A 111 6.64 19.76 -14.28
N PRO A 112 6.72 21.02 -14.76
CA PRO A 112 7.87 21.49 -15.54
C PRO A 112 9.22 21.35 -14.80
N TYR A 113 9.19 21.31 -13.47
CA TYR A 113 10.38 21.28 -12.61
C TYR A 113 10.80 19.88 -12.17
N ASN A 114 10.08 18.84 -12.60
CA ASN A 114 10.27 17.47 -12.09
C ASN A 114 10.86 16.48 -13.10
N GLY A 115 11.34 16.96 -14.26
CA GLY A 115 12.04 16.12 -15.24
C GLY A 115 11.16 15.04 -15.90
N VAL A 116 9.83 15.14 -15.77
CA VAL A 116 8.89 14.14 -16.31
C VAL A 116 8.78 14.28 -17.83
N SER A 117 9.23 13.24 -18.54
CA SER A 117 9.14 13.06 -19.98
C SER A 117 8.76 11.62 -20.32
N ILE A 118 8.46 11.33 -21.58
CA ILE A 118 8.20 9.95 -22.01
C ILE A 118 9.47 9.12 -21.81
N GLU A 119 10.61 9.70 -22.19
CA GLU A 119 11.93 9.11 -22.11
C GLU A 119 12.31 8.77 -20.67
N SER A 120 12.09 9.71 -19.72
CA SER A 120 12.41 9.49 -18.31
C SER A 120 11.56 8.37 -17.68
N VAL A 121 10.28 8.25 -18.06
CA VAL A 121 9.40 7.19 -17.55
C VAL A 121 9.80 5.82 -18.13
N ILE A 122 10.16 5.76 -19.41
CA ILE A 122 10.65 4.52 -20.05
C ILE A 122 12.00 4.10 -19.45
N GLU A 123 12.90 5.06 -19.23
CA GLU A 123 14.19 4.79 -18.59
C GLU A 123 13.98 4.28 -17.17
N PHE A 124 13.13 4.96 -16.40
CA PHE A 124 12.80 4.54 -15.04
C PHE A 124 12.21 3.13 -15.00
N GLU A 125 11.30 2.77 -15.91
CA GLU A 125 10.75 1.41 -15.99
C GLU A 125 11.86 0.35 -16.07
N ARG A 126 12.89 0.59 -16.89
CA ARG A 126 14.03 -0.33 -17.00
C ARG A 126 14.85 -0.42 -15.72
N ILE A 127 14.93 0.67 -14.96
CA ILE A 127 15.60 0.71 -13.66
C ILE A 127 14.75 -0.07 -12.65
N LEU A 128 13.44 0.18 -12.60
CA LEU A 128 12.50 -0.51 -11.72
C LEU A 128 12.54 -2.03 -11.95
N LEU A 129 12.47 -2.51 -13.20
CA LEU A 129 12.56 -3.93 -13.54
C LEU A 129 13.83 -4.58 -12.99
N ARG A 130 14.98 -3.89 -13.11
CA ARG A 130 16.27 -4.36 -12.57
C ARG A 130 16.29 -4.36 -11.05
N THR A 131 15.80 -3.30 -10.41
CA THR A 131 15.70 -3.19 -8.94
C THR A 131 14.83 -4.29 -8.36
N MET A 132 13.69 -4.56 -9.00
CA MET A 132 12.77 -5.64 -8.62
C MET A 132 13.29 -7.03 -8.99
N LYS A 133 14.46 -7.14 -9.66
CA LYS A 133 15.01 -8.41 -10.17
C LYS A 133 13.99 -9.20 -11.00
N PHE A 134 13.12 -8.50 -11.73
CA PHE A 134 11.99 -9.05 -12.48
C PHE A 134 10.98 -9.86 -11.63
N ASP A 135 11.01 -9.73 -10.31
CA ASP A 135 10.00 -10.24 -9.40
C ASP A 135 8.87 -9.21 -9.27
N LEU A 136 7.92 -9.31 -10.21
CA LEU A 136 6.84 -8.35 -10.38
C LEU A 136 5.56 -8.76 -9.65
N THR A 137 5.52 -9.96 -9.07
CA THR A 137 4.34 -10.46 -8.37
C THR A 137 4.14 -9.66 -7.07
N VAL A 138 2.93 -9.12 -6.92
CA VAL A 138 2.47 -8.45 -5.70
C VAL A 138 1.16 -9.11 -5.29
N GLU A 139 1.17 -9.74 -4.13
CA GLU A 139 -0.05 -10.29 -3.53
C GLU A 139 -0.78 -9.14 -2.83
N ALA A 140 -2.03 -8.91 -3.22
CA ALA A 140 -2.84 -7.86 -2.66
C ALA A 140 -3.79 -8.40 -1.58
N PRO A 141 -4.03 -7.66 -0.48
CA PRO A 141 -4.80 -8.14 0.67
C PRO A 141 -6.33 -8.19 0.44
N TYR A 142 -6.82 -7.84 -0.76
CA TYR A 142 -8.25 -7.71 -1.04
C TYR A 142 -8.99 -9.05 -1.13
N ASP A 143 -8.39 -10.04 -1.80
CA ASP A 143 -8.98 -11.38 -1.88
C ASP A 143 -8.97 -12.07 -0.50
N PRO A 144 -7.84 -12.09 0.25
CA PRO A 144 -7.83 -12.55 1.64
C PRO A 144 -8.90 -11.87 2.51
N LEU A 145 -9.09 -10.55 2.39
CA LEU A 145 -10.13 -9.82 3.12
C LEU A 145 -11.53 -10.41 2.89
N LEU A 146 -11.91 -10.59 1.61
CA LEU A 146 -13.23 -11.10 1.25
C LEU A 146 -13.41 -12.57 1.65
N GLU A 147 -12.38 -13.39 1.51
CA GLU A 147 -12.39 -14.79 1.93
C GLU A 147 -12.54 -14.93 3.44
N TYR A 148 -11.76 -14.19 4.22
CA TYR A 148 -11.78 -14.30 5.67
C TYR A 148 -13.06 -13.72 6.27
N CYS A 149 -13.61 -12.66 5.67
CA CYS A 149 -14.92 -12.15 6.05
C CYS A 149 -16.02 -13.22 5.90
N LYS A 150 -15.91 -14.15 4.94
CA LYS A 150 -16.86 -15.29 4.76
C LYS A 150 -16.79 -16.32 5.86
N LEU A 151 -15.67 -16.43 6.56
CA LEU A 151 -15.50 -17.38 7.66
C LEU A 151 -16.16 -16.90 8.95
N LEU A 152 -16.44 -15.59 9.07
CA LEU A 152 -17.04 -15.00 10.27
C LEU A 152 -18.54 -15.29 10.33
N LYS A 153 -19.02 -15.82 11.46
CA LYS A 153 -20.45 -16.09 11.68
C LYS A 153 -21.19 -14.82 12.14
N ILE A 154 -21.21 -13.81 11.28
CA ILE A 154 -21.93 -12.55 11.49
C ILE A 154 -23.04 -12.38 10.46
N PRO A 155 -24.14 -11.66 10.77
CA PRO A 155 -25.19 -11.37 9.80
C PRO A 155 -24.64 -10.77 8.50
N LYS A 156 -25.14 -11.22 7.34
CA LYS A 156 -24.67 -10.75 6.01
C LYS A 156 -24.58 -9.23 5.88
N LYS A 157 -25.52 -8.48 6.49
CA LYS A 157 -25.49 -7.02 6.48
C LYS A 157 -24.26 -6.46 7.21
N GLN A 158 -23.93 -7.02 8.37
CA GLN A 158 -22.73 -6.63 9.13
C GLN A 158 -21.46 -7.08 8.40
N GLN A 159 -21.48 -8.27 7.80
CA GLN A 159 -20.38 -8.78 6.99
C GLN A 159 -20.03 -7.83 5.83
N ASN A 160 -21.04 -7.35 5.10
CA ASN A 160 -20.83 -6.37 4.04
C ASN A 160 -20.27 -5.05 4.59
N SER A 161 -20.74 -4.60 5.76
CA SER A 161 -20.22 -3.41 6.44
C SER A 161 -18.74 -3.58 6.81
N VAL A 162 -18.38 -4.71 7.42
CA VAL A 162 -17.01 -5.06 7.80
C VAL A 162 -16.10 -5.16 6.58
N ALA A 163 -16.54 -5.83 5.51
CA ALA A 163 -15.77 -5.92 4.27
C ALA A 163 -15.55 -4.54 3.63
N GLN A 164 -16.59 -3.69 3.61
CA GLN A 164 -16.49 -2.34 3.06
C GLN A 164 -15.54 -1.44 3.87
N THR A 165 -15.64 -1.46 5.21
CA THR A 165 -14.71 -0.73 6.08
C THR A 165 -13.28 -1.27 5.91
N GLY A 166 -13.11 -2.59 5.87
CA GLY A 166 -11.80 -3.24 5.72
C GLY A 166 -11.15 -2.87 4.40
N TRP A 167 -11.94 -2.82 3.33
CA TRP A 167 -11.48 -2.37 2.02
C TRP A 167 -10.94 -0.93 2.04
N GLY A 168 -11.61 -0.05 2.79
CA GLY A 168 -11.12 1.31 3.04
C GLY A 168 -9.75 1.31 3.68
N PHE A 169 -9.57 0.54 4.76
CA PHE A 169 -8.27 0.38 5.41
C PHE A 169 -7.20 -0.15 4.46
N LEU A 170 -7.50 -1.15 3.64
CA LEU A 170 -6.53 -1.68 2.65
C LEU A 170 -6.10 -0.63 1.64
N ASN A 171 -7.01 0.23 1.17
CA ASN A 171 -6.67 1.32 0.27
C ASN A 171 -5.77 2.37 0.93
N ASP A 172 -5.87 2.53 2.24
CA ASP A 172 -5.11 3.54 2.98
C ASP A 172 -3.78 2.96 3.50
N CYS A 173 -3.67 1.64 3.62
CA CYS A 173 -2.44 0.98 4.10
C CYS A 173 -1.22 1.26 3.21
N THR A 174 -1.43 1.54 1.91
CA THR A 174 -0.36 1.84 0.96
C THR A 174 0.38 3.15 1.25
N TYR A 175 -0.24 4.05 2.03
CA TYR A 175 0.41 5.27 2.54
C TYR A 175 1.32 5.01 3.73
N THR A 176 1.35 3.79 4.25
CA THR A 176 2.21 3.37 5.36
C THR A 176 3.26 2.38 4.86
N HIS A 177 4.13 1.92 5.76
CA HIS A 177 5.08 0.85 5.47
C HIS A 177 4.47 -0.56 5.62
N LEU A 178 3.17 -0.71 5.91
CA LEU A 178 2.52 -2.01 6.11
C LEU A 178 2.84 -3.03 4.98
N PRO A 179 2.77 -2.69 3.68
CA PRO A 179 3.06 -3.64 2.60
C PRO A 179 4.52 -4.08 2.49
N LEU A 180 5.42 -3.45 3.23
CA LEU A 180 6.84 -3.82 3.33
C LEU A 180 7.14 -4.62 4.60
N LEU A 181 6.23 -4.64 5.58
CA LEU A 181 6.48 -5.20 6.91
C LEU A 181 5.71 -6.51 7.16
N TRP A 182 4.61 -6.74 6.42
CA TRP A 182 3.74 -7.89 6.60
C TRP A 182 3.20 -8.43 5.27
N GLU A 183 2.89 -9.72 5.24
CA GLU A 183 2.25 -10.38 4.11
C GLU A 183 0.78 -9.94 3.97
N ALA A 184 0.23 -10.13 2.76
CA ALA A 184 -1.11 -9.67 2.39
C ALA A 184 -2.20 -10.27 3.30
N GLU A 185 -2.08 -11.54 3.69
CA GLU A 185 -2.99 -12.23 4.58
C GLU A 185 -3.02 -11.56 5.97
N ILE A 186 -1.85 -11.17 6.47
CA ILE A 186 -1.72 -10.54 7.78
C ILE A 186 -2.31 -9.12 7.75
N ILE A 187 -2.03 -8.36 6.69
CA ILE A 187 -2.61 -7.02 6.48
C ILE A 187 -4.14 -7.11 6.41
N ALA A 188 -4.69 -8.10 5.71
CA ALA A 188 -6.12 -8.35 5.64
C ALA A 188 -6.73 -8.65 7.02
N ILE A 189 -6.06 -9.47 7.84
CA ILE A 189 -6.52 -9.75 9.21
C ILE A 189 -6.57 -8.47 10.05
N GLY A 190 -5.55 -7.62 9.97
CA GLY A 190 -5.52 -6.31 10.64
C GLY A 190 -6.69 -5.42 10.22
N ALA A 191 -6.96 -5.33 8.92
CA ALA A 191 -8.07 -4.56 8.37
C ALA A 191 -9.44 -5.08 8.84
N ILE A 192 -9.64 -6.41 8.89
CA ILE A 192 -10.87 -7.03 9.41
C ILE A 192 -11.03 -6.72 10.89
N HIS A 193 -9.96 -6.87 11.69
CA HIS A 193 -10.02 -6.62 13.12
C HIS A 193 -10.43 -5.18 13.44
N LEU A 194 -9.80 -4.19 12.79
CA LEU A 194 -10.17 -2.79 12.93
C LEU A 194 -11.62 -2.54 12.48
N SER A 195 -12.04 -3.19 11.40
CA SER A 195 -13.42 -3.05 10.90
C SER A 195 -14.45 -3.62 11.86
N LEU A 196 -14.17 -4.75 12.49
CA LEU A 196 -15.03 -5.33 13.54
C LEU A 196 -15.16 -4.38 14.73
N GLN A 197 -14.04 -3.80 15.18
CA GLN A 197 -14.03 -2.81 16.27
C GLN A 197 -14.84 -1.56 15.89
N MET A 198 -14.65 -1.00 14.69
CA MET A 198 -15.41 0.18 14.23
C MET A 198 -16.91 -0.08 14.12
N ASN A 199 -17.31 -1.32 13.85
CA ASN A 199 -18.71 -1.73 13.79
C ASN A 199 -19.27 -2.17 15.15
N ASN A 200 -18.51 -2.07 16.25
CA ASN A 200 -18.84 -2.54 17.60
C ASN A 200 -19.24 -4.02 17.63
N ILE A 201 -18.52 -4.85 16.88
CA ILE A 201 -18.74 -6.30 16.81
C ILE A 201 -17.65 -6.99 17.64
N GLU A 202 -18.04 -7.54 18.78
CA GLU A 202 -17.15 -8.27 19.68
C GLU A 202 -17.47 -9.78 19.66
N ASN A 203 -16.54 -10.59 20.17
CA ASN A 203 -16.72 -12.04 20.36
C ASN A 203 -17.20 -12.79 19.11
N VAL A 204 -16.58 -12.48 17.97
CA VAL A 204 -16.93 -13.07 16.68
C VAL A 204 -16.66 -14.58 16.68
N ASP A 205 -17.73 -15.36 16.50
CA ASP A 205 -17.62 -16.78 16.20
C ASP A 205 -17.28 -16.99 14.72
N TYR A 206 -16.69 -18.14 14.39
CA TYR A 206 -16.23 -18.44 13.03
C TYR A 206 -16.50 -19.90 12.67
N GLU A 207 -16.60 -20.17 11.37
CA GLU A 207 -16.86 -21.52 10.88
C GLU A 207 -15.73 -22.48 11.29
N GLY A 208 -16.08 -23.67 11.77
CA GLY A 208 -15.09 -24.70 12.14
C GLY A 208 -14.31 -24.43 13.44
N ARG A 209 -14.77 -23.51 14.29
CA ARG A 209 -14.20 -23.29 15.62
C ARG A 209 -14.23 -24.56 16.48
N THR A 210 -13.06 -25.04 16.90
CA THR A 210 -12.91 -26.20 17.79
C THR A 210 -12.47 -25.81 19.20
N ASN A 211 -11.76 -24.69 19.35
CA ASN A 211 -11.21 -24.19 20.62
C ASN A 211 -11.62 -22.73 20.87
N ASP A 212 -11.33 -22.20 22.06
CA ASP A 212 -11.53 -20.77 22.40
C ASP A 212 -10.46 -19.85 21.76
N GLU A 213 -9.90 -20.26 20.63
CA GLU A 213 -8.91 -19.51 19.88
C GLU A 213 -9.56 -18.38 19.06
N PRO A 214 -8.83 -17.28 18.84
CA PRO A 214 -9.33 -16.16 18.04
C PRO A 214 -9.52 -16.54 16.57
N TRP A 215 -10.44 -15.87 15.87
CA TRP A 215 -10.85 -16.24 14.50
C TRP A 215 -9.69 -16.29 13.48
N TRP A 216 -8.66 -15.47 13.68
CA TRP A 216 -7.50 -15.41 12.78
C TRP A 216 -6.58 -16.63 12.92
N SER A 217 -6.64 -17.41 14.01
CA SER A 217 -5.81 -18.61 14.18
C SER A 217 -6.14 -19.70 13.15
N LYS A 218 -7.39 -19.70 12.65
CA LYS A 218 -7.83 -20.61 11.58
C LYS A 218 -7.10 -20.35 10.26
N VAL A 219 -6.69 -19.12 10.03
CA VAL A 219 -6.12 -18.66 8.76
C VAL A 219 -4.61 -18.57 8.84
N VAL A 220 -4.08 -18.09 9.97
CA VAL A 220 -2.65 -17.92 10.20
C VAL A 220 -2.28 -18.51 11.55
N GLY A 221 -1.54 -19.63 11.50
CA GLY A 221 -0.99 -20.26 12.70
C GLY A 221 0.06 -19.38 13.38
N ASN A 222 0.11 -19.41 14.72
CA ASN A 222 1.07 -18.66 15.55
C ASN A 222 0.97 -17.12 15.48
N PHE A 223 -0.12 -16.56 14.97
CA PHE A 223 -0.33 -15.11 14.96
C PHE A 223 -0.91 -14.61 16.30
N THR A 224 -0.12 -13.83 17.04
CA THR A 224 -0.46 -13.39 18.39
C THR A 224 -1.32 -12.12 18.40
N LEU A 225 -2.10 -11.92 19.47
CA LEU A 225 -2.85 -10.67 19.66
C LEU A 225 -1.94 -9.43 19.65
N ARG A 226 -0.74 -9.53 20.24
CA ARG A 226 0.25 -8.45 20.23
C ARG A 226 0.70 -8.08 18.81
N SER A 227 0.86 -9.08 17.95
CA SER A 227 1.19 -8.86 16.53
C SER A 227 0.05 -8.16 15.81
N LEU A 228 -1.21 -8.58 16.06
CA LEU A 228 -2.40 -7.95 15.51
C LEU A 228 -2.52 -6.48 15.95
N GLU A 229 -2.35 -6.21 17.24
CA GLU A 229 -2.36 -4.85 17.78
C GLU A 229 -1.27 -4.01 17.12
N GLY A 230 -0.05 -4.52 16.95
CA GLY A 230 1.03 -3.79 16.27
C GLY A 230 0.67 -3.33 14.86
N ILE A 231 0.00 -4.20 14.09
CA ILE A 231 -0.47 -3.88 12.74
C ILE A 231 -1.58 -2.84 12.77
N CYS A 232 -2.52 -2.99 13.71
CA CYS A 232 -3.62 -2.02 13.89
C CYS A 232 -3.08 -0.62 14.22
N HIS A 233 -2.07 -0.50 15.08
CA HIS A 233 -1.42 0.78 15.36
C HIS A 233 -0.82 1.40 14.07
N LYS A 234 -0.12 0.61 13.25
CA LYS A 234 0.45 1.09 11.98
C LYS A 234 -0.59 1.53 10.96
N PHE A 235 -1.75 0.87 10.90
CA PHE A 235 -2.90 1.36 10.11
C PHE A 235 -3.35 2.74 10.59
N LEU A 236 -3.43 2.91 11.92
CA LEU A 236 -3.91 4.14 12.55
C LEU A 236 -2.93 5.31 12.45
N ASP A 237 -1.61 5.05 12.33
CA ASP A 237 -0.57 6.07 12.14
C ASP A 237 -0.88 7.00 10.96
N HIS A 238 -1.50 6.47 9.89
CA HIS A 238 -1.88 7.28 8.73
C HIS A 238 -2.96 8.31 9.09
N TYR A 239 -3.96 7.90 9.86
CA TYR A 239 -5.10 8.74 10.20
C TYR A 239 -4.75 9.80 11.26
N SER A 240 -3.87 9.48 12.21
CA SER A 240 -3.38 10.48 13.17
C SER A 240 -2.68 11.63 12.45
N GLU A 241 -1.82 11.32 11.47
CA GLU A 241 -1.08 12.33 10.71
C GLU A 241 -1.99 13.18 9.81
N GLN A 242 -3.07 12.61 9.25
CA GLN A 242 -4.08 13.39 8.51
C GLN A 242 -4.85 14.33 9.44
N SER A 243 -5.21 13.86 10.64
CA SER A 243 -5.96 14.66 11.62
C SER A 243 -5.17 15.88 12.09
N ASP A 244 -3.84 15.77 12.17
CA ASP A 244 -2.97 16.89 12.54
C ASP A 244 -2.79 17.88 11.38
N LYS A 245 -2.71 17.42 10.13
CA LYS A 245 -2.72 18.34 8.96
C LYS A 245 -3.98 19.19 8.92
N ASN A 246 -5.14 18.59 9.13
CA ASN A 246 -6.42 19.30 9.12
C ASN A 246 -6.58 20.32 10.27
N LYS A 247 -5.76 20.25 11.33
CA LYS A 247 -5.76 21.24 12.42
C LYS A 247 -4.82 22.42 12.17
N VAL A 248 -3.81 22.26 11.31
CA VAL A 248 -2.82 23.30 11.02
C VAL A 248 -3.31 24.22 9.89
N ASP A 249 -4.25 23.76 9.07
CA ASP A 249 -4.87 24.51 7.96
C ASP A 249 -6.16 25.28 8.38
N VAL A 250 -6.40 25.50 9.68
CA VAL A 250 -7.55 26.27 10.24
C VAL A 250 -7.08 27.50 11.00
#